data_AF-A0AAD6DKR1-F1
#
_entry.id   AF-A0AAD6DKR1-F1
#
_cell.length_a   1.000
_cell.length_b   1.000
_cell.length_c   1.000
_cell.angle_alpha   90.00
_cell.angle_beta   90.00
_cell.angle_gamma   90.00
#
_symmetry.space_group_name_H-M   'P 1'
#
loop_
_entity.id
_entity.type
_entity.pdbx_description
1 polymer ?
#
loop_
_entity_poly.entity_id
_entity_poly.type
_entity_poly.pdbx_seq_one_letter_code
_entity_poly.pdbx_strand_id
1 'polypeptide(L)'
;METQEQNRCHLTVTGVGSDGMPMTFLQSVRVDGIRQVARAEPFTIYVYKELELGVELKLGLEFIGHYNEPNLGLVYEYSGNEDGFHALEYNPQNGLWVERRNTLT
;
A
#
# COMPACT_ATOMS: atom_id res chain seq x y z
N MET A 1 5.81 -34.01 8.84
CA MET A 1 5.68 -32.79 9.66
C MET A 1 4.95 -31.79 8.78
N GLU A 2 3.63 -31.76 8.88
CA GLU A 2 2.81 -30.76 8.20
C GLU A 2 3.02 -29.45 8.98
N THR A 3 3.82 -28.54 8.41
CA THR A 3 3.90 -27.19 8.93
C THR A 3 2.51 -26.58 8.80
N GLN A 4 1.88 -26.29 9.93
CA GLN A 4 0.66 -25.51 9.98
C GLN A 4 0.92 -24.17 9.26
N GLU A 5 0.55 -24.09 7.99
CA GLU A 5 0.32 -22.83 7.28
C GLU A 5 -0.90 -22.19 7.95
N GLN A 6 -0.70 -21.66 9.16
CA GLN A 6 -1.65 -20.76 9.78
C GLN A 6 -1.83 -19.62 8.81
N ASN A 7 -3.08 -19.42 8.38
CA ASN A 7 -3.57 -18.52 7.36
C ASN A 7 -3.01 -17.08 7.51
N ARG A 8 -1.78 -16.84 7.03
CA ARG A 8 -1.08 -15.56 7.16
C ARG A 8 -1.37 -14.74 5.91
N CYS A 9 -2.38 -13.90 5.99
CA CYS A 9 -2.59 -12.85 5.00
C CYS A 9 -1.39 -11.89 5.04
N HIS A 10 -0.92 -11.48 3.87
CA HIS A 10 0.12 -10.46 3.76
C HIS A 10 -0.33 -9.41 2.73
N LEU A 11 -0.01 -8.16 3.01
CA LEU A 11 -0.20 -7.05 2.10
C LEU A 11 1.16 -6.73 1.48
N THR A 12 1.22 -6.69 0.16
CA THR A 12 2.40 -6.28 -0.59
C THR A 12 2.07 -5.01 -1.35
N VAL A 13 2.86 -3.95 -1.14
CA VAL A 13 2.76 -2.70 -1.89
C VAL A 13 4.02 -2.54 -2.73
N THR A 14 3.83 -2.17 -4.00
CA THR A 14 4.92 -1.92 -4.95
C THR A 14 4.66 -0.60 -5.66
N GLY A 15 5.69 0.23 -5.80
CA GLY A 15 5.62 1.44 -6.61
C GLY A 15 5.66 1.10 -8.10
N VAL A 16 4.79 1.73 -8.89
CA VAL A 16 4.77 1.57 -10.35
C VAL A 16 4.85 2.95 -10.98
N GLY A 17 5.82 3.15 -11.87
CA GLY A 17 5.98 4.36 -12.67
C GLY A 17 4.86 4.52 -13.70
N SER A 18 4.75 5.72 -14.29
CA SER A 18 3.74 6.00 -15.33
C SER A 18 3.90 5.15 -16.60
N ASP A 19 5.06 4.55 -16.80
CA ASP A 19 5.40 3.63 -17.88
C ASP A 19 5.13 2.16 -17.54
N GLY A 20 4.61 1.87 -16.34
CA GLY A 20 4.36 0.52 -15.84
C GLY A 20 5.59 -0.19 -15.27
N MET A 21 6.76 0.45 -15.25
CA MET A 21 7.97 -0.14 -14.66
C MET A 21 7.93 -0.03 -13.13
N PRO A 22 8.44 -1.05 -12.40
CA PRO A 22 8.62 -0.95 -10.95
C PRO A 22 9.49 0.25 -10.60
N MET A 23 8.89 1.23 -9.91
CA MET A 23 9.55 2.44 -9.47
C MET A 23 8.77 3.05 -8.32
N THR A 24 9.44 3.29 -7.19
CA THR A 24 8.82 3.89 -6.02
C THR A 24 9.49 5.18 -5.60
N PHE A 25 8.67 6.09 -5.08
CA PHE A 25 9.12 7.25 -4.31
C PHE A 25 8.81 7.07 -2.82
N LEU A 26 8.39 5.86 -2.41
CA LEU A 26 8.05 5.55 -1.03
C LEU A 26 9.32 5.31 -0.22
N GLN A 27 9.37 5.92 0.95
CA GLN A 27 10.33 5.62 2.00
C GLN A 27 9.82 4.48 2.90
N SER A 28 8.53 4.51 3.25
CA SER A 28 7.93 3.47 4.09
C SER A 28 6.43 3.32 3.87
N VAL A 29 5.93 2.13 4.23
CA VAL A 29 4.51 1.78 4.24
C VAL A 29 4.17 1.24 5.62
N ARG A 30 3.04 1.68 6.17
CA ARG A 30 2.45 1.15 7.40
C ARG A 30 0.97 0.85 7.20
N VAL A 31 0.43 -0.04 8.02
CA VAL A 31 -1.01 -0.30 8.09
C VAL A 31 -1.48 0.04 9.50
N ASP A 32 -2.60 0.76 9.60
CA ASP A 32 -3.18 1.11 10.89
C ASP A 32 -3.51 -0.14 11.71
N GLY A 33 -3.25 -0.10 13.01
CA GLY A 33 -3.38 -1.27 13.89
C GLY A 33 -2.28 -2.33 13.76
N ILE A 34 -1.34 -2.20 12.80
CA ILE A 34 -0.18 -3.11 12.66
C ILE A 34 1.10 -2.37 13.05
N ARG A 35 1.90 -2.98 13.94
CA ARG A 35 3.15 -2.38 14.44
C ARG A 35 4.30 -2.41 13.41
N GLN A 36 4.24 -3.33 12.44
CA GLN A 36 5.25 -3.46 11.41
C GLN A 36 5.21 -2.25 10.46
N VAL A 37 6.38 -1.72 10.14
CA VAL A 37 6.57 -0.71 9.09
C VAL A 37 7.49 -1.32 8.04
N ALA A 38 7.01 -1.41 6.81
CA ALA A 38 7.81 -1.85 5.67
C ALA A 38 8.62 -0.67 5.14
N ARG A 39 9.92 -0.87 4.90
CA ARG A 39 10.86 0.19 4.47
C ARG A 39 11.70 -0.17 3.25
N ALA A 40 11.48 -1.35 2.67
CA ALA A 40 12.19 -1.83 1.51
C ALA A 40 11.19 -2.47 0.55
N GLU A 41 11.42 -2.30 -0.75
CA GLU A 41 10.60 -2.92 -1.78
C GLU A 41 10.93 -4.42 -1.97
N PRO A 42 9.91 -5.25 -2.27
CA PRO A 42 8.48 -4.92 -2.20
C PRO A 42 8.03 -4.72 -0.74
N PHE A 43 7.18 -3.73 -0.48
CA PHE A 43 6.79 -3.36 0.88
C PHE A 43 5.78 -4.36 1.45
N THR A 44 6.28 -5.42 2.07
CA THR A 44 5.44 -6.50 2.63
C THR A 44 5.15 -6.29 4.13
N ILE A 45 3.86 -6.33 4.48
CA ILE A 45 3.36 -6.28 5.85
C ILE A 45 2.54 -7.55 6.12
N TYR A 46 2.89 -8.26 7.19
CA TYR A 46 2.17 -9.46 7.59
C TYR A 46 0.96 -9.09 8.44
N VAL A 47 -0.21 -9.57 8.04
CA VAL A 47 -1.46 -9.40 8.76
C VAL A 47 -1.77 -10.71 9.48
N TYR A 48 -1.67 -10.70 10.82
CA TYR A 48 -1.75 -11.90 11.66
C TYR A 48 -3.18 -12.43 11.87
N LYS A 49 -4.11 -12.13 10.97
CA LYS A 49 -5.50 -12.59 11.00
C LYS A 49 -5.99 -12.80 9.57
N GLU A 50 -6.89 -13.76 9.41
CA GLU A 50 -7.69 -13.91 8.21
C GLU A 50 -8.48 -12.60 7.98
N LEU A 51 -8.36 -12.03 6.80
CA LEU A 51 -9.08 -10.81 6.42
C LEU A 51 -10.45 -11.21 5.89
N GLU A 52 -11.51 -10.60 6.43
CA GLU A 52 -12.86 -10.77 5.92
C GLU A 52 -13.05 -9.92 4.65
N LEU A 53 -13.87 -10.40 3.70
CA LEU A 53 -14.22 -9.62 2.52
C LEU A 53 -14.87 -8.30 2.92
N GLY A 54 -14.45 -7.21 2.27
CA GLY A 54 -14.93 -5.86 2.55
C GLY A 54 -14.22 -5.17 3.71
N VAL A 55 -13.22 -5.79 4.35
CA VAL A 55 -12.46 -5.12 5.40
C VAL A 55 -11.59 -4.01 4.81
N GLU A 56 -11.66 -2.82 5.42
CA GLU A 56 -10.85 -1.68 5.06
C GLU A 56 -9.50 -1.71 5.78
N LEU A 57 -8.43 -1.80 5.01
CA LEU A 57 -7.06 -1.56 5.46
C LEU A 57 -6.71 -0.10 5.23
N LYS A 58 -6.30 0.59 6.29
CA LYS A 58 -5.81 1.98 6.22
C LYS A 58 -4.30 1.97 6.10
N LEU A 59 -3.79 2.32 4.93
CA LEU A 59 -2.37 2.42 4.66
C LEU A 59 -1.89 3.84 4.94
N GLY A 60 -0.71 3.95 5.54
CA GLY A 60 0.07 5.19 5.59
C GLY A 60 1.30 5.06 4.70
N LEU A 61 1.42 5.96 3.74
CA LEU A 61 2.52 6.06 2.80
C LEU A 61 3.42 7.24 3.19
N GLU A 62 4.68 6.95 3.43
CA GLU A 62 5.74 7.95 3.62
C GLU A 62 6.57 8.01 2.35
N PHE A 63 6.80 9.23 1.83
CA PHE A 63 7.58 9.47 0.63
C PHE A 63 8.99 9.94 0.99
N ILE A 64 9.95 9.70 0.10
CA ILE A 64 11.34 10.13 0.28
C ILE A 64 11.53 11.65 0.36
N GLY A 65 10.50 12.44 0.04
CA GLY A 65 10.47 13.88 0.25
C GLY A 65 11.19 14.70 -0.83
N HIS A 66 11.31 14.19 -2.06
CA HIS A 66 11.95 14.91 -3.17
C HIS A 66 11.27 16.26 -3.48
N TYR A 67 9.96 16.37 -3.26
CA TYR A 67 9.17 17.57 -3.51
C TYR A 67 8.48 18.08 -2.24
N ASN A 68 9.01 17.76 -1.06
CA ASN A 68 8.37 17.99 0.24
C ASN A 68 6.96 17.41 0.29
N GLU A 69 6.75 16.25 -0.33
CA GLU A 69 5.43 15.61 -0.38
C GLU A 69 4.97 15.23 1.03
N PRO A 70 3.72 15.56 1.42
CA PRO A 70 3.19 15.09 2.68
C PRO A 70 2.91 13.59 2.62
N ASN A 71 2.96 12.93 3.77
CA ASN A 71 2.53 11.54 3.89
C ASN A 71 1.07 11.39 3.46
N LEU A 72 0.76 10.29 2.78
CA LEU A 72 -0.57 10.00 2.26
C LEU A 72 -1.21 8.84 3.01
N GLY A 73 -2.46 9.01 3.42
CA GLY A 73 -3.30 7.92 3.92
C GLY A 73 -4.15 7.37 2.79
N LEU A 74 -4.17 6.04 2.59
CA LEU A 74 -5.02 5.36 1.63
C LEU A 74 -5.94 4.37 2.34
N VAL A 75 -7.12 4.12 1.78
CA VAL A 75 -8.01 3.06 2.23
C VAL A 75 -8.11 2.02 1.13
N TYR A 76 -7.69 0.79 1.44
CA TYR A 76 -7.81 -0.37 0.56
C TYR A 76 -8.85 -1.31 1.13
N GLU A 77 -9.86 -1.64 0.34
CA GLU A 77 -10.87 -2.63 0.72
C GLU A 77 -10.45 -4.01 0.20
N TYR A 78 -10.29 -4.98 1.11
CA TYR A 78 -9.89 -6.33 0.74
C TYR A 78 -11.07 -7.12 0.16
N SER A 79 -10.95 -7.53 -1.09
CA SER A 79 -11.98 -8.30 -1.81
C SER A 79 -11.59 -9.76 -2.10
N GLY A 80 -10.55 -10.27 -1.43
CA GLY A 80 -10.28 -11.70 -1.34
C GLY A 80 -9.25 -12.27 -2.31
N ASN A 81 -8.96 -11.64 -3.46
CA ASN A 81 -8.02 -12.22 -4.43
C ASN A 81 -7.43 -11.25 -5.47
N GLU A 82 -7.66 -9.94 -5.37
CA GLU A 82 -7.33 -9.01 -6.46
C GLU A 82 -6.35 -7.91 -6.03
N ASP A 83 -5.35 -7.73 -6.89
CA ASP A 83 -4.43 -6.62 -6.87
C ASP A 83 -5.20 -5.31 -7.16
N GLY A 84 -5.12 -4.34 -6.25
CA GLY A 84 -5.67 -3.00 -6.46
C GLY A 84 -4.60 -2.03 -6.91
N PHE A 85 -4.94 -1.15 -7.86
CA PHE A 85 -4.04 -0.07 -8.28
C PHE A 85 -4.57 1.27 -7.76
N HIS A 86 -3.69 2.04 -7.11
CA HIS A 86 -3.97 3.43 -6.72
C HIS A 86 -3.03 4.35 -7.49
N ALA A 87 -3.58 5.14 -8.41
CA ALA A 87 -2.82 6.17 -9.10
C ALA A 87 -2.74 7.43 -8.22
N LEU A 88 -1.52 7.85 -7.92
CA LEU A 88 -1.23 8.99 -7.05
C LEU A 88 -0.59 10.11 -7.87
N GLU A 89 -1.14 11.31 -7.77
CA GLU A 89 -0.65 12.51 -8.46
C GLU A 89 -0.46 13.63 -7.43
N TYR A 90 0.79 14.04 -7.21
CA TYR A 90 1.11 15.14 -6.30
C TYR A 90 1.24 16.46 -7.05
N ASN A 91 0.57 17.51 -6.57
CA ASN A 91 0.72 18.86 -7.07
C ASN A 91 1.63 19.68 -6.12
N PRO A 92 2.90 19.97 -6.50
CA PRO A 92 3.82 20.71 -5.64
C PRO A 92 3.46 22.19 -5.47
N GLN A 93 2.56 22.75 -6.30
CA GLN A 93 2.17 24.16 -6.20
C GLN A 93 1.21 24.41 -5.03
N ASN A 94 0.36 23.43 -4.70
CA ASN A 94 -0.62 23.54 -3.62
C ASN A 94 -0.40 22.51 -2.50
N GLY A 95 0.53 21.57 -2.68
CA GLY A 95 0.86 20.54 -1.70
C GLY A 95 -0.20 19.45 -1.56
N LEU A 96 -1.07 19.27 -2.57
CA LEU A 96 -2.20 18.34 -2.50
C LEU A 96 -1.95 17.07 -3.33
N TRP A 97 -2.45 15.95 -2.81
CA TRP A 97 -2.53 14.69 -3.52
C TRP A 97 -3.88 14.54 -4.21
N VAL A 98 -3.86 13.98 -5.42
CA VAL A 98 -5.02 13.41 -6.09
C VAL A 98 -4.82 11.90 -6.15
N GLU A 99 -5.77 11.17 -5.59
CA GLU A 99 -5.82 9.72 -5.62
C GLU A 99 -6.91 9.26 -6.59
N ARG A 100 -6.61 8.27 -7.42
CA ARG A 100 -7.61 7.55 -8.23
C ARG A 100 -7.47 6.05 -8.00
N ARG A 101 -8.54 5.42 -7.52
CA ARG A 101 -8.62 3.96 -7.37
C ARG A 101 -8.97 3.34 -8.72
N ASN A 102 -8.13 2.42 -9.17
CA ASN A 102 -8.36 1.60 -10.35
C ASN A 102 -8.56 0.15 -9.91
N THR A 103 -9.75 -0.38 -10.16
CA THR A 103 -10.03 -1.81 -10.10
C THR A 103 -9.75 -2.41 -11.47
N LEU A 104 -8.86 -3.41 -11.55
CA LEU A 104 -8.76 -4.23 -12.76
C LEU A 104 -10.09 -4.98 -12.89
N THR A 105 -10.87 -4.65 -13.92
CA THR A 105 -12.16 -5.29 -14.22
C THR A 105 -11.97 -6.52 -15.10
#